data_AF-A0A7R9EMN5-F1
#
_entry.id   AF-A0A7R9EMN5-F1
#
_cell.length_a   1.000
_cell.length_b   1.000
_cell.length_c   1.000
_cell.angle_alpha   90.00
_cell.angle_beta   90.00
_cell.angle_gamma   90.00
#
_symmetry.space_group_name_H-M   'P 1'
#
loop_
_entity.id
_entity.type
_entity.pdbx_description
1 polymer ?
#
loop_
_entity_poly.entity_id
_entity_poly.type
_entity_poly.pdbx_seq_one_letter_code
_entity_poly.pdbx_strand_id
1 'polypeptide(L)'
;MRILEEQALESKLDRLSWRRATSFTWTRLPDSQTRRQLNMLVTQTRAGLPDNEFNELQQVISEMKDIYSRARVCPYHNRMNNYCDLSLEPDLTRALAHTRDYEEQLHLWKAWRDSVGPPIRSFRDAGQQERSLYEDEEFESHIDEVWATVAPLYRQLHTYVRRRLIQQYGSQRVRPDGPIPAHLLGNMWAQNWKNLADIVLPYPGKQSVDVTPEMLRQGYTPLRMFQLAEEFYTSMGMNPMPPEFWHHSMLEKPLGRDVVCRASAWDFCNHNDYRIKQCTEVTMEDLQTIHHEMAHIQYYLQYANQPLLFRDGANPGFHEAVGAMIELSVITPRHLQRIGLLNNITDEYGEMTNTNETNINFLLTMALDKVAYLPFAYVVDQWRWRLFSEEWKVEEMNSRWWDLRMRHQGIIPPIPRSENDFDPAAKYHVVADMPYISEILSMGSSRSWSEIIHVMTKGRTDKLDSRPLLEYFQPLAMWLSVQNRDEKIVGWATNNEDSAGLKVEAPHSHQT
;
A
#
# COMPACT_ATOMS: atom_id res chain seq x y z
N MET A 1 0.94 27.75 -7.74
CA MET A 1 1.88 28.67 -8.40
C MET A 1 3.29 28.27 -8.01
N ARG A 2 3.88 28.77 -6.91
CA ARG A 2 5.28 28.46 -6.53
C ARG A 2 5.70 26.97 -6.59
N ILE A 3 4.90 26.04 -6.04
CA ILE A 3 5.23 24.60 -6.10
C ILE A 3 5.43 24.08 -7.54
N LEU A 4 4.61 24.54 -8.50
CA LEU A 4 4.72 24.15 -9.90
C LEU A 4 5.99 24.75 -10.56
N GLU A 5 6.42 25.93 -10.10
CA GLU A 5 7.65 26.58 -10.57
C GLU A 5 8.88 25.82 -10.07
N GLU A 6 8.90 25.42 -8.79
CA GLU A 6 10.00 24.62 -8.22
C GLU A 6 10.05 23.21 -8.87
N GLN A 7 8.90 22.54 -9.07
CA GLN A 7 8.83 21.24 -9.78
C GLN A 7 9.31 21.32 -11.24
N ALA A 8 9.06 22.44 -11.92
CA ALA A 8 9.57 22.69 -13.27
C ALA A 8 11.09 22.95 -13.28
N LEU A 9 11.64 23.56 -12.22
CA LEU A 9 13.08 23.75 -12.04
C LEU A 9 13.79 22.43 -11.74
N GLU A 10 13.23 21.59 -10.88
CA GLU A 10 13.68 20.23 -10.58
C GLU A 10 13.71 19.36 -11.84
N SER A 11 12.57 19.25 -12.55
CA SER A 11 12.47 18.51 -13.83
C SER A 11 13.49 19.00 -14.87
N LYS A 12 13.82 20.30 -14.87
CA LYS A 12 14.83 20.87 -15.75
C LYS A 12 16.25 20.52 -15.31
N LEU A 13 16.53 20.48 -14.01
CA LEU A 13 17.81 20.06 -13.45
C LEU A 13 18.11 18.59 -13.78
N ASP A 14 17.14 17.70 -13.60
CA ASP A 14 17.27 16.27 -13.91
C ASP A 14 17.62 16.05 -15.38
N ARG A 15 16.89 16.71 -16.29
CA ARG A 15 17.11 16.59 -17.74
C ARG A 15 18.46 17.16 -18.18
N LEU A 16 18.93 18.25 -17.57
CA LEU A 16 20.28 18.77 -17.81
C LEU A 16 21.37 17.85 -17.23
N SER A 17 21.10 17.20 -16.09
CA SER A 17 21.99 16.25 -15.43
C SER A 17 22.11 14.97 -16.25
N TRP A 18 20.99 14.39 -16.72
CA TRP A 18 20.94 13.25 -17.63
C TRP A 18 21.70 13.53 -18.95
N ARG A 19 21.44 14.68 -19.60
CA ARG A 19 22.14 15.09 -20.84
C ARG A 19 23.65 15.23 -20.68
N ARG A 20 24.14 15.55 -19.47
CA ARG A 20 25.57 15.56 -19.15
C ARG A 20 26.08 14.17 -18.78
N ALA A 21 25.36 13.42 -17.94
CA ALA A 21 25.75 12.09 -17.47
C ALA A 21 25.95 11.11 -18.63
N THR A 22 25.06 11.14 -19.63
CA THR A 22 25.15 10.33 -20.86
C THR A 22 26.36 10.63 -21.74
N SER A 23 27.02 11.79 -21.58
CA SER A 23 28.27 12.11 -22.29
C SER A 23 29.51 11.41 -21.70
N PHE A 24 29.40 10.84 -20.49
CA PHE A 24 30.48 10.10 -19.85
C PHE A 24 30.37 8.60 -20.10
N THR A 25 31.50 7.95 -20.41
CA THR A 25 31.59 6.47 -20.45
C THR A 25 31.68 5.90 -19.03
N TRP A 26 30.59 6.04 -18.27
CA TRP A 26 30.53 5.73 -16.84
C TRP A 26 30.90 4.27 -16.50
N THR A 27 30.58 3.31 -17.38
CA THR A 27 30.90 1.88 -17.19
C THR A 27 32.40 1.60 -16.98
N ARG A 28 33.28 2.45 -17.50
CA ARG A 28 34.75 2.31 -17.41
C ARG A 28 35.37 3.05 -16.21
N LEU A 29 34.57 3.70 -15.37
CA LEU A 29 35.10 4.42 -14.21
C LEU A 29 35.57 3.44 -13.12
N PRO A 30 36.76 3.66 -12.53
CA PRO A 30 37.31 2.79 -11.50
C PRO A 30 36.64 3.00 -10.13
N ASP A 31 36.17 4.21 -9.84
CA ASP A 31 35.45 4.50 -8.61
C ASP A 31 34.00 4.01 -8.70
N SER A 32 33.63 3.07 -7.81
CA SER A 32 32.31 2.44 -7.81
C SER A 32 31.19 3.40 -7.41
N GLN A 33 31.46 4.38 -6.54
CA GLN A 33 30.45 5.35 -6.09
C GLN A 33 30.09 6.35 -7.20
N THR A 34 31.08 6.93 -7.87
CA THR A 34 30.89 7.81 -9.03
C THR A 34 30.22 7.06 -10.18
N ARG A 35 30.64 5.80 -10.42
CA ARG A 35 30.00 4.92 -11.41
C ARG A 35 28.52 4.69 -11.11
N ARG A 36 28.16 4.44 -9.84
CA ARG A 36 26.76 4.25 -9.42
C ARG A 36 25.95 5.54 -9.54
N GLN A 37 26.47 6.69 -9.10
CA GLN A 37 25.81 7.99 -9.26
C GLN A 37 25.51 8.32 -10.73
N LEU A 38 26.48 8.08 -11.63
CA LEU A 38 26.26 8.26 -13.06
C LEU A 38 25.29 7.21 -13.65
N ASN A 39 25.31 5.97 -13.17
CA ASN A 39 24.32 4.96 -13.57
C ASN A 39 22.90 5.40 -13.19
N MET A 40 22.69 5.88 -11.96
CA MET A 40 21.39 6.40 -11.51
C MET A 40 20.91 7.57 -12.38
N LEU A 41 21.78 8.55 -12.66
CA LEU A 41 21.47 9.68 -13.54
C LEU A 41 21.18 9.28 -14.99
N VAL A 42 21.81 8.23 -15.53
CA VAL A 42 21.60 7.76 -16.91
C VAL A 42 20.35 6.87 -17.01
N THR A 43 20.07 6.08 -15.98
CA THR A 43 18.94 5.13 -15.92
C THR A 43 17.60 5.81 -15.61
N GLN A 44 17.60 7.09 -15.24
CA GLN A 44 16.39 7.94 -15.22
C GLN A 44 15.85 8.20 -16.64
N THR A 45 15.17 7.22 -17.22
CA THR A 45 14.76 7.21 -18.64
C THR A 45 13.85 8.38 -19.04
N ARG A 46 12.91 8.80 -18.18
CA ARG A 46 12.05 9.98 -18.43
C ARG A 46 12.85 11.25 -18.70
N ALA A 47 14.00 11.44 -18.04
CA ALA A 47 14.82 12.61 -18.25
C ALA A 47 15.45 12.65 -19.66
N GLY A 48 15.59 11.49 -20.30
CA GLY A 48 16.05 11.32 -21.67
C GLY A 48 15.01 11.56 -22.76
N LEU A 49 13.72 11.67 -22.42
CA LEU A 49 12.66 11.92 -23.40
C LEU A 49 12.85 13.27 -24.11
N PRO A 50 12.48 13.37 -25.41
CA PRO A 50 12.29 14.64 -26.12
C PRO A 50 11.40 15.63 -25.35
N ASP A 51 11.61 16.94 -25.57
CA ASP A 51 10.90 18.00 -24.85
C ASP A 51 9.36 17.89 -25.03
N ASN A 52 8.89 17.50 -26.22
CA ASN A 52 7.47 17.30 -26.53
C ASN A 52 6.90 16.08 -25.80
N GLU A 53 7.53 14.90 -25.93
CA GLU A 53 7.06 13.65 -25.32
C GLU A 53 7.06 13.72 -23.79
N PHE A 54 8.07 14.37 -23.19
CA PHE A 54 8.10 14.59 -21.74
C PHE A 54 6.94 15.47 -21.28
N ASN A 55 6.65 16.57 -21.99
CA ASN A 55 5.55 17.48 -21.64
C ASN A 55 4.19 16.80 -21.82
N GLU A 56 4.02 16.01 -22.88
CA GLU A 56 2.81 15.21 -23.13
C GLU A 56 2.59 14.18 -22.00
N LEU A 57 3.62 13.44 -21.61
CA LEU A 57 3.56 12.49 -20.50
C LEU A 57 3.16 13.17 -19.17
N GLN A 58 3.77 14.30 -18.84
CA GLN A 58 3.44 15.05 -17.62
C GLN A 58 2.01 15.60 -17.65
N GLN A 59 1.55 16.09 -18.82
CA GLN A 59 0.18 16.55 -19.01
C GLN A 59 -0.81 15.40 -18.79
N VAL A 60 -0.60 14.25 -19.45
CA VAL A 60 -1.46 13.05 -19.34
C VAL A 60 -1.54 12.56 -17.89
N ILE A 61 -0.40 12.42 -17.19
CA ILE A 61 -0.38 12.03 -15.77
C ILE A 61 -1.13 13.04 -14.89
N SER A 62 -0.99 14.34 -15.16
CA SER A 62 -1.71 15.39 -14.43
C SER A 62 -3.23 15.31 -14.67
N GLU A 63 -3.67 15.12 -15.91
CA GLU A 63 -5.08 14.98 -16.28
C GLU A 63 -5.71 13.73 -15.64
N MET A 64 -5.01 12.60 -15.64
CA MET A 64 -5.47 11.37 -14.95
C MET A 64 -5.61 11.57 -13.43
N LYS A 65 -4.63 12.21 -12.77
CA LYS A 65 -4.68 12.57 -11.34
C LYS A 65 -5.86 13.51 -11.03
N ASP A 66 -6.13 14.46 -11.92
CA ASP A 66 -7.19 15.48 -11.77
C ASP A 66 -8.60 14.89 -11.98
N ILE A 67 -8.78 13.98 -12.96
CA ILE A 67 -10.00 13.18 -13.11
C ILE A 67 -10.27 12.38 -11.83
N TYR A 68 -9.28 11.63 -11.35
CA TYR A 68 -9.41 10.81 -10.14
C TYR A 68 -9.78 11.65 -8.91
N SER A 69 -9.13 12.80 -8.71
CA SER A 69 -9.34 13.65 -7.53
C SER A 69 -10.68 14.39 -7.55
N ARG A 70 -11.18 14.73 -8.74
CA ARG A 70 -12.47 15.43 -8.92
C ARG A 70 -13.68 14.52 -9.12
N ALA A 71 -13.49 13.22 -9.33
CA ALA A 71 -14.58 12.27 -9.46
C ALA A 71 -15.51 12.31 -8.24
N ARG A 72 -16.82 12.21 -8.49
CA ARG A 72 -17.88 12.21 -7.48
C ARG A 72 -18.91 11.13 -7.78
N VAL A 73 -19.48 10.56 -6.72
CA VAL A 73 -20.45 9.47 -6.80
C VAL A 73 -21.77 9.92 -6.18
N CYS A 74 -22.88 9.48 -6.77
CA CYS A 74 -24.22 9.75 -6.26
C CYS A 74 -24.54 8.81 -5.07
N PRO A 75 -25.17 9.30 -3.97
CA PRO A 75 -25.58 8.45 -2.85
C PRO A 75 -26.53 7.31 -3.25
N TYR A 76 -26.37 6.13 -2.64
CA TYR A 76 -27.22 4.96 -2.94
C TYR A 76 -28.69 5.17 -2.54
N HIS A 77 -28.93 5.62 -1.31
CA HIS A 77 -30.28 5.75 -0.73
C HIS A 77 -31.06 6.99 -1.19
N ASN A 78 -30.41 8.01 -1.76
CA ASN A 78 -31.06 9.29 -2.08
C ASN A 78 -31.09 9.59 -3.59
N ARG A 79 -31.57 8.64 -4.40
CA ARG A 79 -31.70 8.77 -5.86
C ARG A 79 -32.68 9.86 -6.33
N MET A 80 -33.42 10.50 -5.43
CA MET A 80 -34.33 11.61 -5.76
C MET A 80 -33.65 12.98 -5.68
N ASN A 81 -32.55 13.12 -4.93
CA ASN A 81 -31.65 14.26 -5.08
C ASN A 81 -30.62 13.92 -6.17
N ASN A 82 -30.63 14.69 -7.27
CA ASN A 82 -29.61 14.60 -8.33
C ASN A 82 -28.24 15.18 -7.89
N TYR A 83 -27.93 15.17 -6.59
CA TYR A 83 -26.71 15.73 -6.05
C TYR A 83 -25.70 14.60 -5.84
N CYS A 84 -24.62 14.62 -6.62
CA CYS A 84 -23.58 13.61 -6.62
C CYS A 84 -22.28 14.26 -6.16
N ASP A 85 -22.09 14.28 -4.85
CA ASP A 85 -21.03 15.00 -4.14
C ASP A 85 -20.13 14.10 -3.30
N LEU A 86 -20.42 12.80 -3.19
CA LEU A 86 -19.58 11.86 -2.44
C LEU A 86 -18.21 11.73 -3.11
N SER A 87 -17.17 12.02 -2.34
CA SER A 87 -15.78 11.89 -2.73
C SER A 87 -15.21 10.53 -2.29
N LEU A 88 -14.12 10.07 -2.92
CA LEU A 88 -13.49 8.80 -2.53
C LEU A 88 -13.10 8.80 -1.05
N GLU A 89 -12.42 9.86 -0.60
CA GLU A 89 -12.01 10.07 0.78
C GLU A 89 -12.58 11.41 1.30
N PRO A 90 -13.33 11.41 2.42
CA PRO A 90 -13.58 10.27 3.31
C PRO A 90 -14.83 9.44 2.94
N ASP A 91 -15.68 9.87 2.00
CA ASP A 91 -17.08 9.42 1.97
C ASP A 91 -17.23 7.96 1.53
N LEU A 92 -16.71 7.60 0.36
CA LEU A 92 -16.84 6.23 -0.17
C LEU A 92 -16.01 5.22 0.62
N THR A 93 -14.81 5.60 1.07
CA THR A 93 -13.96 4.73 1.91
C THR A 93 -14.60 4.47 3.28
N ARG A 94 -15.17 5.49 3.93
CA ARG A 94 -15.93 5.33 5.19
C ARG A 94 -17.18 4.48 4.97
N ALA A 95 -17.95 4.73 3.90
CA ALA A 95 -19.16 3.97 3.62
C ALA A 95 -18.84 2.47 3.44
N LEU A 96 -17.91 2.12 2.54
CA LEU A 96 -17.52 0.73 2.30
C LEU A 96 -16.89 0.04 3.51
N ALA A 97 -16.21 0.78 4.39
CA ALA A 97 -15.66 0.22 5.63
C ALA A 97 -16.76 -0.29 6.58
N HIS A 98 -17.89 0.43 6.68
CA HIS A 98 -18.91 0.20 7.69
C HIS A 98 -20.20 -0.47 7.18
N THR A 99 -20.63 -0.18 5.95
CA THR A 99 -21.89 -0.74 5.42
C THR A 99 -21.78 -2.25 5.19
N ARG A 100 -22.90 -2.93 5.42
CA ARG A 100 -23.11 -4.37 5.22
C ARG A 100 -24.34 -4.65 4.33
N ASP A 101 -24.83 -3.63 3.63
CA ASP A 101 -25.82 -3.78 2.57
C ASP A 101 -25.10 -4.12 1.25
N TYR A 102 -25.41 -5.29 0.70
CA TYR A 102 -24.81 -5.81 -0.54
C TYR A 102 -25.01 -4.85 -1.74
N GLU A 103 -26.21 -4.29 -1.87
CA GLU A 103 -26.59 -3.46 -3.02
C GLU A 103 -26.02 -2.04 -2.89
N GLU A 104 -25.88 -1.53 -1.65
CA GLU A 104 -25.12 -0.30 -1.40
C GLU A 104 -23.64 -0.49 -1.74
N GLN A 105 -22.99 -1.54 -1.22
CA GLN A 105 -21.59 -1.86 -1.52
C GLN A 105 -21.36 -1.99 -3.03
N LEU A 106 -22.28 -2.63 -3.75
CA LEU A 106 -22.22 -2.81 -5.20
C LEU A 106 -22.34 -1.48 -5.94
N HIS A 107 -23.31 -0.65 -5.54
CA HIS A 107 -23.51 0.69 -6.10
C HIS A 107 -22.26 1.56 -5.94
N LEU A 108 -21.69 1.64 -4.73
CA LEU A 108 -20.50 2.46 -4.46
C LEU A 108 -19.28 1.94 -5.24
N TRP A 109 -19.07 0.61 -5.27
CA TRP A 109 -17.99 -0.04 -6.00
C TRP A 109 -18.05 0.22 -7.51
N LYS A 110 -19.25 0.16 -8.08
CA LYS A 110 -19.52 0.36 -9.51
C LYS A 110 -19.39 1.84 -9.90
N ALA A 111 -20.11 2.71 -9.20
CA ALA A 111 -20.18 4.13 -9.53
C ALA A 111 -18.80 4.80 -9.44
N TRP A 112 -17.94 4.39 -8.50
CA TRP A 112 -16.56 4.83 -8.47
C TRP A 112 -15.83 4.50 -9.77
N ARG A 113 -15.82 3.21 -10.18
CA ARG A 113 -15.17 2.74 -11.41
C ARG A 113 -15.69 3.41 -12.67
N ASP A 114 -17.00 3.57 -12.78
CA ASP A 114 -17.62 4.25 -13.93
C ASP A 114 -17.21 5.73 -14.01
N SER A 115 -16.98 6.40 -12.87
CA SER A 115 -16.61 7.82 -12.84
C SER A 115 -15.14 8.11 -13.18
N VAL A 116 -14.24 7.12 -13.07
CA VAL A 116 -12.79 7.31 -13.27
C VAL A 116 -12.19 6.47 -14.40
N GLY A 117 -12.65 5.23 -14.59
CA GLY A 117 -12.07 4.28 -15.54
C GLY A 117 -12.27 4.69 -17.00
N PRO A 118 -13.51 4.73 -17.52
CA PRO A 118 -13.76 5.07 -18.92
C PRO A 118 -13.17 6.41 -19.38
N PRO A 119 -13.22 7.51 -18.60
CA PRO A 119 -12.55 8.76 -18.97
C PRO A 119 -11.03 8.59 -19.16
N ILE A 120 -10.38 7.86 -18.25
CA ILE A 120 -8.92 7.67 -18.24
C ILE A 120 -8.45 6.68 -19.31
N ARG A 121 -9.31 5.74 -19.77
CA ARG A 121 -8.99 4.82 -20.88
C ARG A 121 -8.63 5.54 -22.20
N SER A 122 -8.99 6.82 -22.34
CA SER A 122 -8.71 7.60 -23.55
C SER A 122 -7.24 7.99 -23.74
N PHE A 123 -6.40 7.87 -22.69
CA PHE A 123 -4.96 8.17 -22.77
C PHE A 123 -4.15 7.00 -23.33
N ARG A 124 -3.04 7.31 -24.03
CA ARG A 124 -2.14 6.31 -24.60
C ARG A 124 -0.93 6.06 -23.71
N ASP A 125 -0.37 4.86 -23.91
CA ASP A 125 0.61 4.20 -23.06
C ASP A 125 1.94 4.96 -22.87
N ALA A 126 2.55 4.73 -21.71
CA ALA A 126 3.92 5.07 -21.40
C ALA A 126 4.45 4.15 -20.29
N GLY A 127 5.18 3.09 -20.64
CA GLY A 127 5.90 2.33 -19.62
C GLY A 127 7.03 1.46 -20.14
N GLN A 128 8.22 1.72 -19.60
CA GLN A 128 9.35 0.79 -19.62
C GLN A 128 10.26 0.94 -18.38
N GLN A 129 9.94 1.86 -17.46
CA GLN A 129 10.89 2.36 -16.45
C GLN A 129 10.84 1.61 -15.11
N GLU A 130 9.68 1.13 -14.67
CA GLU A 130 9.49 0.76 -13.25
C GLU A 130 10.36 -0.41 -12.77
N ARG A 131 10.70 -1.34 -13.66
CA ARG A 131 11.58 -2.47 -13.33
C ARG A 131 13.03 -2.05 -13.06
N SER A 132 13.50 -0.94 -13.63
CA SER A 132 14.90 -0.51 -13.44
C SER A 132 15.21 -0.01 -12.02
N LEU A 133 14.17 0.34 -11.24
CA LEU A 133 14.31 0.84 -9.86
C LEU A 133 14.75 -0.25 -8.86
N TYR A 134 14.65 -1.52 -9.23
CA TYR A 134 15.04 -2.64 -8.37
C TYR A 134 16.44 -3.18 -8.68
N GLU A 135 17.13 -2.68 -9.73
CA GLU A 135 18.50 -3.08 -10.11
C GLU A 135 18.74 -4.61 -10.22
N ASP A 136 17.69 -5.38 -10.48
CA ASP A 136 17.68 -6.86 -10.54
C ASP A 136 16.86 -7.31 -11.75
N GLU A 137 17.50 -7.95 -12.73
CA GLU A 137 16.85 -8.47 -13.94
C GLU A 137 15.96 -9.70 -13.64
N GLU A 138 16.19 -10.39 -12.52
CA GLU A 138 15.41 -11.55 -12.06
C GLU A 138 14.34 -11.16 -11.02
N PHE A 139 14.12 -9.86 -10.77
CA PHE A 139 13.20 -9.37 -9.73
C PHE A 139 11.77 -9.91 -9.88
N GLU A 140 11.28 -9.99 -11.12
CA GLU A 140 9.94 -10.53 -11.42
C GLU A 140 9.81 -12.00 -10.97
N SER A 141 10.81 -12.84 -11.28
CA SER A 141 10.88 -14.23 -10.81
C SER A 141 11.08 -14.36 -9.30
N HIS A 142 11.89 -13.49 -8.67
CA HIS A 142 12.04 -13.48 -7.21
C HIS A 142 10.71 -13.17 -6.50
N ILE A 143 9.92 -12.24 -7.05
CA ILE A 143 8.59 -11.90 -6.53
C ILE A 143 7.59 -13.03 -6.77
N ASP A 144 7.65 -13.74 -7.91
CA ASP A 144 6.85 -14.95 -8.16
C ASP A 144 7.14 -16.06 -7.13
N GLU A 145 8.42 -16.31 -6.82
CA GLU A 145 8.83 -17.28 -5.79
C GLU A 145 8.32 -16.90 -4.40
N VAL A 146 8.48 -15.64 -3.99
CA VAL A 146 7.97 -15.11 -2.71
C VAL A 146 6.44 -15.17 -2.64
N TRP A 147 5.73 -14.94 -3.75
CA TRP A 147 4.28 -15.12 -3.76
C TRP A 147 3.90 -16.60 -3.65
N ALA A 148 4.58 -17.50 -4.35
CA ALA A 148 4.30 -18.93 -4.34
C ALA A 148 4.41 -19.56 -2.93
N THR A 149 5.34 -19.09 -2.09
CA THR A 149 5.50 -19.55 -0.71
C THR A 149 4.46 -18.98 0.25
N VAL A 150 3.95 -17.76 0.01
CA VAL A 150 2.93 -17.11 0.86
C VAL A 150 1.50 -17.51 0.47
N ALA A 151 1.26 -17.85 -0.79
CA ALA A 151 -0.05 -18.22 -1.32
C ALA A 151 -0.82 -19.30 -0.51
N PRO A 152 -0.18 -20.35 0.09
CA PRO A 152 -0.88 -21.31 0.94
C PRO A 152 -1.54 -20.69 2.19
N LEU A 153 -0.85 -19.76 2.86
CA LEU A 153 -1.40 -19.02 4.01
C LEU A 153 -2.57 -18.12 3.54
N TYR A 154 -2.38 -17.42 2.42
CA TYR A 154 -3.44 -16.59 1.85
C TYR A 154 -4.69 -17.40 1.48
N ARG A 155 -4.56 -18.59 0.88
CA ARG A 155 -5.70 -19.46 0.56
C ARG A 155 -6.45 -19.91 1.81
N GLN A 156 -5.76 -20.16 2.93
CA GLN A 156 -6.42 -20.45 4.21
C GLN A 156 -7.21 -19.26 4.74
N LEU A 157 -6.63 -18.04 4.67
CA LEU A 157 -7.32 -16.80 5.05
C LEU A 157 -8.55 -16.54 4.17
N HIS A 158 -8.39 -16.62 2.84
CA HIS A 158 -9.45 -16.46 1.84
C HIS A 158 -10.62 -17.42 2.10
N THR A 159 -10.34 -18.70 2.33
CA THR A 159 -11.37 -19.72 2.60
C THR A 159 -12.18 -19.40 3.84
N TYR A 160 -11.50 -19.03 4.93
CA TYR A 160 -12.14 -18.66 6.18
C TYR A 160 -13.01 -17.40 6.03
N VAL A 161 -12.47 -16.35 5.39
CA VAL A 161 -13.19 -15.09 5.12
C VAL A 161 -14.40 -15.34 4.20
N ARG A 162 -14.25 -16.14 3.14
CA ARG A 162 -15.35 -16.52 2.24
C ARG A 162 -16.49 -17.19 3.01
N ARG A 163 -16.19 -18.14 3.90
CA ARG A 163 -17.21 -18.78 4.75
C ARG A 163 -17.95 -17.75 5.62
N ARG A 164 -17.23 -16.82 6.24
CA ARG A 164 -17.82 -15.75 7.05
C ARG A 164 -18.71 -14.82 6.21
N LEU A 165 -18.28 -14.46 5.00
CA LEU A 165 -19.12 -13.70 4.06
C LEU A 165 -20.36 -14.48 3.60
N ILE A 166 -20.29 -15.81 3.45
CA ILE A 166 -21.46 -16.66 3.15
C ILE A 166 -22.45 -16.68 4.33
N GLN A 167 -21.96 -16.67 5.56
CA GLN A 167 -22.81 -16.55 6.76
C GLN A 167 -23.54 -15.19 6.80
N GLN A 168 -22.88 -14.12 6.35
CA GLN A 168 -23.44 -12.75 6.34
C GLN A 168 -24.38 -12.47 5.16
N TYR A 169 -23.98 -12.83 3.93
CA TYR A 169 -24.68 -12.43 2.68
C TYR A 169 -25.42 -13.59 1.98
N GLY A 170 -25.23 -14.82 2.44
CA GLY A 170 -25.84 -16.02 1.86
C GLY A 170 -25.11 -16.59 0.63
N SER A 171 -25.31 -17.89 0.40
CA SER A 171 -24.64 -18.64 -0.68
C SER A 171 -25.07 -18.26 -2.11
N GLN A 172 -26.17 -17.50 -2.26
CA GLN A 172 -26.59 -16.92 -3.54
C GLN A 172 -25.75 -15.68 -3.93
N ARG A 173 -25.14 -15.01 -2.95
CA ARG A 173 -24.34 -13.80 -3.14
C ARG A 173 -22.83 -14.07 -3.11
N VAL A 174 -22.41 -15.14 -2.42
CA VAL A 174 -21.02 -15.60 -2.37
C VAL A 174 -20.99 -17.11 -2.59
N ARG A 175 -20.32 -17.58 -3.66
CA ARG A 175 -20.30 -19.00 -4.01
C ARG A 175 -19.42 -19.81 -3.04
N PRO A 176 -19.89 -20.93 -2.45
CA PRO A 176 -19.13 -21.70 -1.45
C PRO A 176 -17.75 -22.21 -1.84
N ASP A 177 -17.54 -22.50 -3.13
CA ASP A 177 -16.26 -22.96 -3.68
C ASP A 177 -15.55 -21.90 -4.54
N GLY A 178 -16.17 -20.74 -4.73
CA GLY A 178 -15.76 -19.77 -5.75
C GLY A 178 -14.91 -18.60 -5.24
N PRO A 179 -14.56 -17.67 -6.15
CA PRO A 179 -13.93 -16.41 -5.79
C PRO A 179 -14.90 -15.49 -5.02
N ILE A 180 -14.35 -14.49 -4.31
CA ILE A 180 -15.14 -13.52 -3.54
C ILE A 180 -15.47 -12.30 -4.42
N PRO A 181 -16.73 -11.80 -4.45
CA PRO A 181 -17.06 -10.55 -5.12
C PRO A 181 -16.36 -9.34 -4.52
N ALA A 182 -15.64 -8.56 -5.34
CA ALA A 182 -14.71 -7.51 -4.89
C ALA A 182 -15.30 -6.45 -3.93
N HIS A 183 -16.58 -6.08 -4.09
CA HIS A 183 -17.25 -5.07 -3.25
C HIS A 183 -17.47 -5.46 -1.78
N LEU A 184 -17.44 -6.75 -1.43
CA LEU A 184 -17.80 -7.24 -0.08
C LEU A 184 -16.65 -7.16 0.93
N LEU A 185 -15.47 -6.68 0.52
CA LEU A 185 -14.22 -6.84 1.25
C LEU A 185 -13.81 -5.59 2.05
N GLY A 186 -14.78 -4.71 2.35
CA GLY A 186 -14.60 -3.55 3.24
C GLY A 186 -13.72 -2.42 2.69
N ASN A 187 -13.31 -2.52 1.43
CA ASN A 187 -12.33 -1.63 0.79
C ASN A 187 -12.65 -1.49 -0.71
N MET A 188 -12.51 -0.28 -1.28
CA MET A 188 -12.86 0.04 -2.68
C MET A 188 -12.18 -0.87 -3.73
N TRP A 189 -10.99 -1.37 -3.43
CA TRP A 189 -10.20 -2.23 -4.31
C TRP A 189 -10.14 -3.69 -3.82
N ALA A 190 -10.65 -3.98 -2.63
CA ALA A 190 -10.36 -5.20 -1.89
C ALA A 190 -8.84 -5.44 -1.70
N GLN A 191 -8.06 -4.36 -1.55
CA GLN A 191 -6.61 -4.47 -1.36
C GLN A 191 -6.28 -5.05 0.02
N ASN A 192 -6.99 -4.61 1.05
CA ASN A 192 -6.93 -5.16 2.40
C ASN A 192 -8.35 -5.35 2.92
N TRP A 193 -8.49 -6.23 3.90
CA TRP A 193 -9.77 -6.72 4.41
C TRP A 193 -9.96 -6.39 5.90
N LYS A 194 -9.12 -5.50 6.46
CA LYS A 194 -9.13 -5.14 7.90
C LYS A 194 -10.49 -4.65 8.39
N ASN A 195 -11.24 -3.98 7.51
CA ASN A 195 -12.58 -3.45 7.76
C ASN A 195 -13.68 -4.53 7.85
N LEU A 196 -13.35 -5.83 7.78
CA LEU A 196 -14.28 -6.94 8.00
C LEU A 196 -14.23 -7.54 9.41
N ALA A 197 -13.48 -6.92 10.33
CA ALA A 197 -13.23 -7.46 11.68
C ALA A 197 -14.52 -7.89 12.43
N ASP A 198 -15.59 -7.11 12.29
CA ASP A 198 -16.94 -7.40 12.82
C ASP A 198 -17.55 -8.70 12.30
N ILE A 199 -17.28 -9.07 11.04
CA ILE A 199 -17.81 -10.29 10.39
C ILE A 199 -16.92 -11.50 10.68
N VAL A 200 -15.60 -11.31 10.72
CA VAL A 200 -14.65 -12.43 10.62
C VAL A 200 -13.94 -12.80 11.93
N LEU A 201 -13.84 -11.89 12.90
CA LEU A 201 -13.14 -12.18 14.15
C LEU A 201 -13.80 -13.35 14.91
N PRO A 202 -13.04 -14.41 15.26
CA PRO A 202 -13.59 -15.59 15.92
C PRO A 202 -14.07 -15.37 17.35
N TYR A 203 -13.51 -14.40 18.07
CA TYR A 203 -13.81 -14.15 19.48
C TYR A 203 -14.35 -12.71 19.66
N PRO A 204 -15.66 -12.46 19.48
CA PRO A 204 -16.25 -11.13 19.68
C PRO A 204 -15.98 -10.59 21.09
N GLY A 205 -15.73 -9.28 21.19
CA GLY A 205 -15.38 -8.61 22.46
C GLY A 205 -13.92 -8.80 22.92
N LYS A 206 -13.18 -9.78 22.40
CA LYS A 206 -11.75 -9.98 22.71
C LYS A 206 -10.84 -9.20 21.76
N GLN A 207 -10.98 -7.87 21.79
CA GLN A 207 -10.16 -6.97 20.98
C GLN A 207 -8.69 -6.96 21.41
N SER A 208 -7.82 -6.49 20.51
CA SER A 208 -6.45 -6.12 20.87
C SER A 208 -6.47 -4.95 21.87
N VAL A 209 -5.41 -4.83 22.68
CA VAL A 209 -5.29 -3.74 23.66
C VAL A 209 -5.34 -2.39 22.95
N ASP A 210 -6.33 -1.56 23.29
CA ASP A 210 -6.35 -0.14 22.95
C ASP A 210 -5.90 0.68 24.16
N VAL A 211 -4.85 1.48 23.98
CA VAL A 211 -4.30 2.37 25.02
C VAL A 211 -4.83 3.80 24.96
N THR A 212 -5.70 4.12 23.99
CA THR A 212 -6.31 5.45 23.83
C THR A 212 -6.94 5.98 25.12
N PRO A 213 -7.77 5.21 25.87
CA PRO A 213 -8.37 5.70 27.12
C PRO A 213 -7.32 5.98 28.20
N GLU A 214 -6.24 5.20 28.26
CA GLU A 214 -5.17 5.36 29.24
C GLU A 214 -4.27 6.56 28.92
N MET A 215 -3.97 6.80 27.63
CA MET A 215 -3.28 8.01 27.17
C MET A 215 -4.06 9.28 27.51
N LEU A 216 -5.37 9.28 27.26
CA LEU A 216 -6.26 10.38 27.65
C LEU A 216 -6.30 10.56 29.17
N ARG A 217 -6.39 9.46 29.95
CA ARG A 217 -6.37 9.48 31.43
C ARG A 217 -5.05 10.04 31.99
N GLN A 218 -3.93 9.77 31.32
CA GLN A 218 -2.60 10.30 31.68
C GLN A 218 -2.34 11.73 31.15
N GLY A 219 -3.27 12.31 30.38
CA GLY A 219 -3.14 13.67 29.86
C GLY A 219 -2.12 13.81 28.72
N TYR A 220 -2.00 12.79 27.86
CA TYR A 220 -1.16 12.87 26.67
C TYR A 220 -1.61 13.98 25.73
N THR A 221 -0.64 14.61 25.08
CA THR A 221 -0.81 15.52 23.95
C THR A 221 -0.06 14.96 22.75
N PRO A 222 -0.37 15.37 21.51
CA PRO A 222 0.43 15.04 20.33
C PRO A 222 1.93 15.26 20.53
N LEU A 223 2.35 16.42 21.06
CA LEU A 223 3.76 16.68 21.38
C LEU A 223 4.35 15.62 22.32
N ARG A 224 3.61 15.18 23.35
CA ARG A 224 4.09 14.11 24.25
C ARG A 224 4.18 12.75 23.55
N MET A 225 3.31 12.46 22.58
CA MET A 225 3.36 11.23 21.77
C MET A 225 4.62 11.21 20.88
N PHE A 226 4.96 12.32 20.22
CA PHE A 226 6.23 12.45 19.48
C PHE A 226 7.46 12.35 20.40
N GLN A 227 7.42 12.94 21.59
CA GLN A 227 8.51 12.79 22.58
C GLN A 227 8.68 11.35 23.05
N LEU A 228 7.59 10.62 23.30
CA LEU A 228 7.63 9.20 23.65
C LEU A 228 8.27 8.35 22.53
N ALA A 229 8.00 8.69 21.26
CA ALA A 229 8.64 8.03 20.12
C ALA A 229 10.15 8.41 20.01
N GLU A 230 10.55 9.65 20.31
CA GLU A 230 11.96 10.01 20.45
C GLU A 230 12.66 9.21 21.58
N GLU A 231 12.01 9.07 22.74
CA GLU A 231 12.50 8.24 23.86
C GLU A 231 12.73 6.79 23.41
N PHE A 232 11.83 6.23 22.57
CA PHE A 232 12.01 4.91 21.99
C PHE A 232 13.26 4.82 21.08
N TYR A 233 13.43 5.74 20.13
CA TYR A 233 14.58 5.72 19.21
C TYR A 233 15.92 5.98 19.90
N THR A 234 15.96 6.96 20.81
CA THR A 234 17.17 7.26 21.61
C THR A 234 17.53 6.11 22.56
N SER A 235 16.56 5.34 23.05
CA SER A 235 16.84 4.12 23.84
C SER A 235 17.58 3.02 23.07
N MET A 236 17.50 3.03 21.73
CA MET A 236 18.27 2.14 20.85
C MET A 236 19.64 2.73 20.45
N GLY A 237 19.99 3.91 20.95
CA GLY A 237 21.23 4.62 20.61
C GLY A 237 21.18 5.40 19.29
N MET A 238 19.98 5.66 18.74
CA MET A 238 19.81 6.55 17.59
C MET A 238 19.88 8.03 18.01
N ASN A 239 20.07 8.92 17.03
CA ASN A 239 20.17 10.36 17.28
C ASN A 239 18.81 10.92 17.77
N PRO A 240 18.80 11.91 18.68
CA PRO A 240 17.59 12.68 18.95
C PRO A 240 17.18 13.49 17.70
N MET A 241 15.92 13.91 17.65
CA MET A 241 15.42 14.81 16.61
C MET A 241 16.10 16.19 16.73
N PRO A 242 16.48 16.83 15.60
CA PRO A 242 17.09 18.15 15.65
C PRO A 242 16.10 19.22 16.16
N PRO A 243 16.56 20.33 16.77
CA PRO A 243 15.69 21.42 17.23
C PRO A 243 14.75 21.96 16.14
N GLU A 244 15.23 22.00 14.89
CA GLU A 244 14.49 22.41 13.70
C GLU A 244 13.27 21.53 13.43
N PHE A 245 13.36 20.21 13.67
CA PHE A 245 12.24 19.29 13.53
C PHE A 245 11.07 19.69 14.44
N TRP A 246 11.38 19.97 15.72
CA TRP A 246 10.38 20.39 16.70
C TRP A 246 9.80 21.78 16.42
N HIS A 247 10.59 22.68 15.84
CA HIS A 247 10.15 24.04 15.54
C HIS A 247 9.31 24.13 14.25
N HIS A 248 9.60 23.30 13.25
CA HIS A 248 9.01 23.41 11.90
C HIS A 248 7.98 22.33 11.53
N SER A 249 7.89 21.23 12.27
CA SER A 249 6.92 20.17 12.01
C SER A 249 5.49 20.61 12.33
N MET A 250 4.53 20.13 11.54
CA MET A 250 3.11 20.26 11.83
C MET A 250 2.65 19.00 12.55
N LEU A 251 2.80 18.99 13.88
CA LEU A 251 2.44 17.86 14.75
C LEU A 251 0.95 17.84 15.11
N GLU A 252 0.22 18.93 14.87
CA GLU A 252 -1.21 19.09 15.17
C GLU A 252 -1.89 19.87 14.04
N LYS A 253 -3.22 19.73 13.90
CA LYS A 253 -3.97 20.47 12.89
C LYS A 253 -4.03 21.98 13.25
N PRO A 254 -3.55 22.90 12.39
CA PRO A 254 -3.60 24.33 12.67
C PRO A 254 -5.03 24.86 12.63
N LEU A 255 -5.35 25.78 13.54
CA LEU A 255 -6.64 26.46 13.58
C LEU A 255 -6.81 27.40 12.38
N GLY A 256 -7.99 27.38 11.74
CA GLY A 256 -8.36 28.32 10.68
C GLY A 256 -7.62 28.15 9.35
N ARG A 257 -6.95 27.01 9.11
CA ARG A 257 -6.25 26.72 7.86
C ARG A 257 -6.55 25.31 7.36
N ASP A 258 -6.91 25.20 6.09
CA ASP A 258 -7.02 23.91 5.41
C ASP A 258 -5.62 23.33 5.12
N VAL A 259 -5.45 22.05 5.47
CA VAL A 259 -4.20 21.29 5.32
C VAL A 259 -4.50 19.85 4.92
N VAL A 260 -3.58 19.21 4.20
CA VAL A 260 -3.66 17.78 3.91
C VAL A 260 -3.21 17.01 5.15
N CYS A 261 -4.18 16.38 5.83
CA CYS A 261 -3.98 15.74 7.13
C CYS A 261 -3.30 14.36 7.10
N ARG A 262 -3.25 13.68 5.94
CA ARG A 262 -2.52 12.41 5.78
C ARG A 262 -1.08 12.59 6.27
N ALA A 263 -0.62 11.70 7.15
CA ALA A 263 0.74 11.72 7.69
C ALA A 263 1.80 11.62 6.57
N SER A 264 2.98 12.18 6.85
CA SER A 264 4.11 12.23 5.92
C SER A 264 5.34 12.85 6.60
N ALA A 265 6.51 12.24 6.40
CA ALA A 265 7.83 12.74 6.74
C ALA A 265 8.52 13.37 5.51
N TRP A 266 9.36 14.39 5.75
CA TRP A 266 9.99 15.20 4.71
C TRP A 266 11.47 15.47 5.03
N ASP A 267 12.36 15.20 4.07
CA ASP A 267 13.75 15.65 4.04
C ASP A 267 13.87 16.86 3.09
N PHE A 268 14.35 18.01 3.59
CA PHE A 268 14.59 19.20 2.77
C PHE A 268 15.98 19.21 2.11
N CYS A 269 16.69 18.08 2.13
CA CYS A 269 17.97 17.79 1.48
C CYS A 269 19.14 18.72 1.87
N ASN A 270 18.96 19.54 2.91
CA ASN A 270 19.90 20.58 3.33
C ASN A 270 20.75 20.20 4.57
N HIS A 271 20.75 18.91 4.93
CA HIS A 271 21.40 18.31 6.12
C HIS A 271 20.79 18.63 7.49
N ASN A 272 19.91 19.63 7.61
CA ASN A 272 19.48 20.16 8.92
C ASN A 272 17.96 20.10 9.14
N ASP A 273 17.16 20.22 8.08
CA ASP A 273 15.73 20.46 8.15
C ASP A 273 14.94 19.22 7.71
N TYR A 274 14.36 18.54 8.69
CA TYR A 274 13.55 17.33 8.54
C TYR A 274 12.24 17.55 9.29
N ARG A 275 11.09 17.17 8.72
CA ARG A 275 9.78 17.55 9.27
C ARG A 275 8.73 16.45 9.13
N ILE A 276 7.84 16.35 10.10
CA ILE A 276 6.58 15.59 9.97
C ILE A 276 5.40 16.55 9.79
N LYS A 277 4.40 16.10 9.02
CA LYS A 277 3.12 16.79 8.83
C LYS A 277 1.97 15.81 9.06
N GLN A 278 1.45 15.76 10.28
CA GLN A 278 0.34 14.91 10.71
C GLN A 278 -0.71 15.74 11.48
N CYS A 279 -2.00 15.54 11.21
CA CYS A 279 -3.08 16.13 12.01
C CYS A 279 -3.36 15.23 13.22
N THR A 280 -2.42 15.17 14.16
CA THR A 280 -2.41 14.14 15.19
C THR A 280 -3.57 14.25 16.17
N GLU A 281 -4.25 13.13 16.41
CA GLU A 281 -5.20 12.96 17.52
C GLU A 281 -4.61 12.04 18.61
N VAL A 282 -5.09 12.15 19.86
CA VAL A 282 -4.55 11.35 20.98
C VAL A 282 -5.19 9.96 20.95
N THR A 283 -4.72 9.11 20.04
CA THR A 283 -5.19 7.73 19.81
C THR A 283 -4.02 6.75 19.70
N MET A 284 -4.31 5.45 19.82
CA MET A 284 -3.33 4.39 19.58
C MET A 284 -2.93 4.27 18.10
N GLU A 285 -3.84 4.55 17.15
CA GLU A 285 -3.55 4.56 15.70
C GLU A 285 -2.59 5.70 15.34
N ASP A 286 -2.77 6.88 15.93
CA ASP A 286 -1.85 8.00 15.76
C ASP A 286 -0.53 7.76 16.48
N LEU A 287 -0.51 7.10 17.64
CA LEU A 287 0.73 6.71 18.31
C LEU A 287 1.56 5.73 17.45
N GLN A 288 0.90 4.80 16.75
CA GLN A 288 1.53 3.91 15.76
C GLN A 288 2.11 4.71 14.59
N THR A 289 1.29 5.58 14.01
CA THR A 289 1.65 6.44 12.88
C THR A 289 2.85 7.33 13.20
N ILE A 290 2.90 7.93 14.40
CA ILE A 290 4.03 8.74 14.86
C ILE A 290 5.34 7.94 14.86
N HIS A 291 5.31 6.72 15.38
CA HIS A 291 6.51 5.87 15.39
C HIS A 291 6.94 5.52 13.97
N HIS A 292 6.00 5.21 13.08
CA HIS A 292 6.26 4.97 11.65
C HIS A 292 6.93 6.18 10.98
N GLU A 293 6.31 7.37 11.09
CA GLU A 293 6.80 8.59 10.45
C GLU A 293 8.15 9.06 11.02
N MET A 294 8.37 8.92 12.33
CA MET A 294 9.67 9.19 12.94
C MET A 294 10.75 8.17 12.53
N ALA A 295 10.37 6.99 12.05
CA ALA A 295 11.31 6.05 11.46
C ALA A 295 11.91 6.61 10.16
N HIS A 296 11.10 7.26 9.31
CA HIS A 296 11.60 7.97 8.14
C HIS A 296 12.53 9.13 8.52
N ILE A 297 12.20 9.91 9.56
CA ILE A 297 13.09 10.99 10.01
C ILE A 297 14.43 10.44 10.53
N GLN A 298 14.40 9.36 11.32
CA GLN A 298 15.64 8.65 11.70
C GLN A 298 16.41 8.19 10.46
N TYR A 299 15.70 7.72 9.43
CA TYR A 299 16.29 7.33 8.16
C TYR A 299 17.06 8.47 7.48
N TYR A 300 16.40 9.62 7.35
CA TYR A 300 17.00 10.82 6.77
C TYR A 300 18.27 11.26 7.53
N LEU A 301 18.23 11.22 8.86
CA LEU A 301 19.37 11.55 9.72
C LEU A 301 20.56 10.58 9.53
N GLN A 302 20.32 9.30 9.23
CA GLN A 302 21.42 8.33 9.00
C GLN A 302 22.12 8.54 7.67
N TYR A 303 21.37 8.83 6.58
CA TYR A 303 21.98 9.04 5.26
C TYR A 303 22.37 10.49 4.96
N ALA A 304 22.11 11.45 5.86
CA ALA A 304 22.29 12.89 5.62
C ALA A 304 23.67 13.28 5.06
N ASN A 305 24.72 12.55 5.43
CA ASN A 305 26.10 12.81 4.97
C ASN A 305 26.46 12.16 3.63
N GLN A 306 25.54 11.41 3.00
CA GLN A 306 25.72 10.85 1.66
C GLN A 306 25.58 11.95 0.58
N PRO A 307 26.15 11.71 -0.63
CA PRO A 307 25.79 12.48 -1.84
C PRO A 307 24.28 12.52 -2.05
N LEU A 308 23.75 13.59 -2.63
CA LEU A 308 22.30 13.78 -2.81
C LEU A 308 21.62 12.59 -3.51
N LEU A 309 22.25 12.04 -4.55
CA LEU A 309 21.75 10.87 -5.29
C LEU A 309 21.70 9.57 -4.45
N PHE A 310 22.30 9.55 -3.27
CA PHE A 310 22.30 8.41 -2.34
C PHE A 310 21.42 8.64 -1.10
N ARG A 311 20.65 9.75 -1.06
CA ARG A 311 19.70 10.10 0.01
C ARG A 311 18.28 9.68 -0.35
N ASP A 312 18.14 8.39 -0.56
CA ASP A 312 16.87 7.71 -0.81
C ASP A 312 17.03 6.26 -0.33
N GLY A 313 16.00 5.45 -0.45
CA GLY A 313 16.05 4.01 -0.27
C GLY A 313 17.02 3.24 -1.17
N ALA A 314 17.41 2.05 -0.74
CA ALA A 314 18.07 1.02 -1.57
C ALA A 314 17.25 0.60 -2.80
N ASN A 315 15.94 0.73 -2.67
CA ASN A 315 14.81 0.58 -3.60
C ASN A 315 13.69 1.51 -3.04
N PRO A 316 12.38 1.49 -3.41
CA PRO A 316 11.37 2.50 -2.92
C PRO A 316 10.54 2.43 -1.58
N GLY A 317 10.32 1.33 -0.80
CA GLY A 317 9.44 1.32 0.44
C GLY A 317 9.81 0.53 1.74
N PHE A 318 11.05 0.09 1.91
CA PHE A 318 11.86 -0.25 3.10
C PHE A 318 11.85 0.85 4.15
N HIS A 319 11.66 2.09 3.69
CA HIS A 319 11.33 3.25 4.50
C HIS A 319 10.04 2.90 5.25
N GLU A 320 9.00 2.50 4.52
CA GLU A 320 7.75 1.97 5.08
C GLU A 320 7.98 0.67 5.87
N ALA A 321 8.87 -0.25 5.45
CA ALA A 321 9.07 -1.50 6.21
C ALA A 321 9.94 -1.33 7.46
N VAL A 322 10.80 -0.32 7.55
CA VAL A 322 11.43 0.12 8.80
C VAL A 322 10.38 0.77 9.69
N GLY A 323 9.57 1.69 9.16
CA GLY A 323 8.41 2.25 9.86
C GLY A 323 7.50 1.17 10.45
N ALA A 324 7.08 0.21 9.62
CA ALA A 324 6.23 -0.92 10.00
C ALA A 324 6.92 -1.91 10.95
N MET A 325 8.24 -2.14 10.84
CA MET A 325 8.99 -2.97 11.79
C MET A 325 8.98 -2.33 13.20
N ILE A 326 9.11 -1.00 13.27
CA ILE A 326 9.04 -0.27 14.54
C ILE A 326 7.60 -0.26 15.08
N GLU A 327 6.61 0.01 14.22
CA GLU A 327 5.17 -0.10 14.52
C GLU A 327 4.84 -1.45 15.18
N LEU A 328 5.23 -2.57 14.54
CA LEU A 328 5.05 -3.93 15.06
C LEU A 328 5.72 -4.17 16.42
N SER A 329 6.78 -3.42 16.74
CA SER A 329 7.51 -3.53 18.01
C SER A 329 6.81 -2.76 19.14
N VAL A 330 6.31 -1.56 18.86
CA VAL A 330 5.71 -0.67 19.86
C VAL A 330 4.27 -1.05 20.23
N ILE A 331 3.52 -1.67 19.31
CA ILE A 331 2.16 -2.17 19.62
C ILE A 331 2.14 -3.42 20.50
N THR A 332 3.31 -4.01 20.82
CA THR A 332 3.34 -5.21 21.66
C THR A 332 2.86 -4.90 23.09
N PRO A 333 1.99 -5.73 23.70
CA PRO A 333 1.55 -5.52 25.10
C PRO A 333 2.72 -5.38 26.09
N ARG A 334 3.84 -6.05 25.81
CA ARG A 334 5.09 -5.96 26.60
C ARG A 334 5.77 -4.59 26.49
N HIS A 335 5.71 -3.94 25.33
CA HIS A 335 6.20 -2.57 25.18
C HIS A 335 5.25 -1.60 25.88
N LEU A 336 3.94 -1.67 25.59
CA LEU A 336 2.90 -0.82 26.19
C LEU A 336 2.92 -0.86 27.74
N GLN A 337 3.19 -2.03 28.34
CA GLN A 337 3.38 -2.17 29.78
C GLN A 337 4.64 -1.45 30.30
N ARG A 338 5.76 -1.52 29.57
CA ARG A 338 7.02 -0.88 29.97
C ARG A 338 6.94 0.65 29.96
N ILE A 339 6.17 1.22 29.03
CA ILE A 339 5.92 2.67 28.94
C ILE A 339 4.75 3.13 29.81
N GLY A 340 4.16 2.24 30.63
CA GLY A 340 3.09 2.58 31.57
C GLY A 340 1.72 2.81 30.94
N LEU A 341 1.51 2.45 29.66
CA LEU A 341 0.21 2.52 28.98
C LEU A 341 -0.63 1.25 29.11
N LEU A 342 -0.09 0.17 29.71
CA LEU A 342 -0.83 -1.06 30.00
C LEU A 342 -0.49 -1.57 31.41
N ASN A 343 -1.37 -1.28 32.37
CA ASN A 343 -1.09 -1.52 33.80
C ASN A 343 -1.37 -2.97 34.25
N ASN A 344 -2.44 -3.59 33.76
CA ASN A 344 -2.78 -4.99 34.04
C ASN A 344 -2.93 -5.78 32.75
N ILE A 345 -2.54 -7.06 32.77
CA ILE A 345 -2.84 -8.01 31.70
C ILE A 345 -4.28 -8.53 31.86
N THR A 346 -5.25 -7.70 32.29
CA THR A 346 -6.65 -8.10 32.47
C THR A 346 -7.60 -7.02 31.95
N ASP A 347 -8.65 -7.43 31.24
CA ASP A 347 -9.68 -6.54 30.72
C ASP A 347 -10.59 -6.00 31.85
N GLU A 348 -11.59 -5.18 31.49
CA GLU A 348 -12.55 -4.58 32.43
C GLU A 348 -13.33 -5.63 33.25
N TYR A 349 -13.39 -6.88 32.78
CA TYR A 349 -14.05 -8.00 33.44
C TYR A 349 -13.09 -8.88 34.26
N GLY A 350 -11.79 -8.56 34.28
CA GLY A 350 -10.76 -9.31 35.00
C GLY A 350 -10.18 -10.51 34.23
N GLU A 351 -10.49 -10.66 32.94
CA GLU A 351 -9.95 -11.75 32.11
C GLU A 351 -8.66 -11.37 31.41
N MET A 352 -7.75 -12.34 31.24
CA MET A 352 -6.38 -12.07 30.77
C MET A 352 -6.35 -11.45 29.35
N THR A 353 -5.75 -10.27 29.16
CA THR A 353 -5.69 -9.59 27.84
C THR A 353 -4.72 -10.25 26.85
N ASN A 354 -3.87 -11.16 27.33
CA ASN A 354 -2.96 -11.97 26.53
C ASN A 354 -3.42 -13.45 26.56
N THR A 355 -4.64 -13.71 26.08
CA THR A 355 -5.16 -15.07 25.85
C THR A 355 -4.78 -15.56 24.46
N ASN A 356 -4.96 -16.85 24.20
CA ASN A 356 -4.91 -17.38 22.84
C ASN A 356 -5.96 -16.68 21.93
N GLU A 357 -7.10 -16.28 22.49
CA GLU A 357 -8.20 -15.64 21.77
C GLU A 357 -7.86 -14.23 21.30
N THR A 358 -7.31 -13.37 22.18
CA THR A 358 -6.86 -12.02 21.79
C THR A 358 -5.69 -12.07 20.82
N ASN A 359 -4.78 -13.03 20.97
CA ASN A 359 -3.67 -13.24 20.02
C ASN A 359 -4.14 -13.73 18.65
N ILE A 360 -5.11 -14.64 18.57
CA ILE A 360 -5.69 -15.07 17.28
C ILE A 360 -6.47 -13.92 16.62
N ASN A 361 -7.25 -13.14 17.38
CA ASN A 361 -7.91 -11.96 16.85
C ASN A 361 -6.90 -10.94 16.30
N PHE A 362 -5.83 -10.64 17.05
CA PHE A 362 -4.76 -9.75 16.62
C PHE A 362 -4.08 -10.24 15.33
N LEU A 363 -3.62 -11.50 15.30
CA LEU A 363 -2.99 -12.09 14.12
C LEU A 363 -3.94 -12.13 12.92
N LEU A 364 -5.23 -12.39 13.13
CA LEU A 364 -6.21 -12.37 12.05
C LEU A 364 -6.40 -10.95 11.50
N THR A 365 -6.52 -9.92 12.35
CA THR A 365 -6.55 -8.51 11.91
C THR A 365 -5.29 -8.14 11.13
N MET A 366 -4.11 -8.53 11.61
CA MET A 366 -2.84 -8.33 10.89
C MET A 366 -2.77 -9.07 9.55
N ALA A 367 -3.37 -10.26 9.44
CA ALA A 367 -3.44 -11.01 8.19
C ALA A 367 -4.44 -10.40 7.20
N LEU A 368 -5.58 -9.91 7.68
CA LEU A 368 -6.56 -9.16 6.88
C LEU A 368 -5.99 -7.84 6.36
N ASP A 369 -5.09 -7.19 7.09
CA ASP A 369 -4.40 -6.00 6.60
C ASP A 369 -3.23 -6.36 5.66
N LYS A 370 -2.23 -7.11 6.14
CA LYS A 370 -0.97 -7.32 5.43
C LYS A 370 -0.96 -8.52 4.49
N VAL A 371 -1.45 -9.70 4.92
CA VAL A 371 -1.42 -10.93 4.08
C VAL A 371 -2.41 -10.85 2.92
N ALA A 372 -3.57 -10.23 3.12
CA ALA A 372 -4.53 -9.99 2.04
C ALA A 372 -4.04 -8.98 0.99
N TYR A 373 -3.11 -8.09 1.38
CA TYR A 373 -2.52 -7.07 0.53
C TYR A 373 -1.48 -7.58 -0.45
N LEU A 374 -0.66 -8.56 -0.04
CA LEU A 374 0.42 -9.11 -0.88
C LEU A 374 -0.05 -9.52 -2.29
N PRO A 375 -1.13 -10.30 -2.48
CA PRO A 375 -1.58 -10.63 -3.83
C PRO A 375 -2.26 -9.47 -4.57
N PHE A 376 -2.75 -8.42 -3.87
CA PHE A 376 -3.16 -7.20 -4.56
C PHE A 376 -1.94 -6.49 -5.15
N ALA A 377 -0.93 -6.24 -4.32
CA ALA A 377 0.29 -5.55 -4.71
C ALA A 377 1.03 -6.25 -5.84
N TYR A 378 1.16 -7.58 -5.73
CA TYR A 378 1.66 -8.46 -6.78
C TYR A 378 0.91 -8.26 -8.10
N VAL A 379 -0.44 -8.31 -8.08
CA VAL A 379 -1.27 -8.17 -9.28
C VAL A 379 -1.13 -6.80 -9.95
N VAL A 380 -0.98 -5.71 -9.20
CA VAL A 380 -0.84 -4.37 -9.80
C VAL A 380 0.39 -4.28 -10.68
N ASP A 381 1.57 -4.60 -10.15
CA ASP A 381 2.80 -4.44 -10.91
C ASP A 381 2.96 -5.54 -11.97
N GLN A 382 2.50 -6.77 -11.71
CA GLN A 382 2.44 -7.85 -12.72
C GLN A 382 1.53 -7.53 -13.92
N TRP A 383 0.49 -6.73 -13.71
CA TRP A 383 -0.35 -6.24 -14.80
C TRP A 383 0.36 -5.16 -15.61
N ARG A 384 1.03 -4.22 -14.94
CA ARG A 384 1.80 -3.13 -15.59
C ARG A 384 2.99 -3.66 -16.37
N TRP A 385 3.81 -4.53 -15.76
CA TRP A 385 5.02 -5.08 -16.39
C TRP A 385 4.74 -5.82 -17.69
N ARG A 386 3.58 -6.51 -17.81
CA ARG A 386 3.19 -7.23 -19.03
C ARG A 386 2.59 -6.34 -20.13
N LEU A 387 2.00 -5.21 -19.77
CA LEU A 387 1.63 -4.18 -20.75
C LEU A 387 2.88 -3.44 -21.25
N PHE A 388 3.74 -3.03 -20.32
CA PHE A 388 5.00 -2.32 -20.56
C PHE A 388 6.10 -3.17 -21.23
N SER A 389 5.94 -4.50 -21.28
CA SER A 389 6.78 -5.40 -22.08
C SER A 389 6.22 -5.69 -23.46
N GLU A 390 5.05 -5.12 -23.80
CA GLU A 390 4.24 -5.45 -24.99
C GLU A 390 3.81 -6.94 -25.07
N GLU A 391 3.90 -7.71 -23.96
CA GLU A 391 3.36 -9.08 -23.90
C GLU A 391 1.83 -9.06 -24.03
N TRP A 392 1.18 -8.09 -23.36
CA TRP A 392 -0.26 -7.88 -23.39
C TRP A 392 -0.62 -6.63 -24.16
N LYS A 393 -1.75 -6.71 -24.86
CA LYS A 393 -2.24 -5.63 -25.70
C LYS A 393 -3.08 -4.64 -24.92
N VAL A 394 -3.01 -3.37 -25.32
CA VAL A 394 -3.81 -2.27 -24.75
C VAL A 394 -5.32 -2.54 -24.87
N GLU A 395 -5.76 -3.27 -25.90
CA GLU A 395 -7.17 -3.64 -26.07
C GLU A 395 -7.67 -4.66 -25.03
N GLU A 396 -6.78 -5.38 -24.34
CA GLU A 396 -7.09 -6.43 -23.36
C GLU A 396 -6.87 -5.96 -21.89
N MET A 397 -6.62 -4.68 -21.66
CA MET A 397 -6.22 -4.14 -20.36
C MET A 397 -7.15 -4.54 -19.20
N ASN A 398 -8.47 -4.45 -19.39
CA ASN A 398 -9.41 -4.63 -18.28
C ASN A 398 -9.70 -6.11 -17.99
N SER A 399 -9.77 -6.95 -19.03
CA SER A 399 -9.88 -8.41 -18.92
C SER A 399 -8.64 -9.01 -18.25
N ARG A 400 -7.43 -8.63 -18.70
CA ARG A 400 -6.16 -9.11 -18.12
C ARG A 400 -5.98 -8.72 -16.65
N TRP A 401 -6.43 -7.54 -16.25
CA TRP A 401 -6.48 -7.12 -14.85
C TRP A 401 -7.32 -8.09 -14.01
N TRP A 402 -8.53 -8.39 -14.47
CA TRP A 402 -9.42 -9.28 -13.73
C TRP A 402 -9.02 -10.76 -13.76
N ASP A 403 -8.38 -11.22 -14.85
CA ASP A 403 -7.74 -12.55 -14.91
C ASP A 403 -6.68 -12.71 -13.79
N LEU A 404 -5.81 -11.71 -13.61
CA LEU A 404 -4.80 -11.71 -12.54
C LEU A 404 -5.45 -11.65 -11.15
N ARG A 405 -6.43 -10.76 -10.95
CA ARG A 405 -7.22 -10.65 -9.71
C ARG A 405 -7.84 -12.00 -9.32
N MET A 406 -8.44 -12.67 -10.28
CA MET A 406 -9.08 -13.97 -10.09
C MET A 406 -8.06 -15.10 -9.87
N ARG A 407 -6.92 -15.10 -10.58
CA ARG A 407 -5.86 -16.12 -10.42
C ARG A 407 -5.07 -16.01 -9.11
N HIS A 408 -4.77 -14.80 -8.64
CA HIS A 408 -3.86 -14.59 -7.50
C HIS A 408 -4.59 -14.18 -6.21
N GLN A 409 -5.67 -13.38 -6.29
CA GLN A 409 -6.49 -13.04 -5.11
C GLN A 409 -7.74 -13.92 -4.97
N GLY A 410 -8.22 -14.58 -6.03
CA GLY A 410 -9.52 -15.25 -5.97
C GLY A 410 -10.66 -14.26 -5.74
N ILE A 411 -10.56 -13.11 -6.41
CA ILE A 411 -11.54 -12.02 -6.38
C ILE A 411 -12.05 -11.79 -7.80
N ILE A 412 -13.37 -11.66 -7.95
CA ILE A 412 -14.05 -11.34 -9.21
C ILE A 412 -14.75 -9.97 -9.14
N PRO A 413 -15.00 -9.30 -10.28
CA PRO A 413 -15.92 -8.17 -10.29
C PRO A 413 -17.33 -8.69 -9.95
N PRO A 414 -18.14 -7.93 -9.20
CA PRO A 414 -19.48 -8.36 -8.79
C PRO A 414 -20.53 -8.25 -9.91
N ILE A 415 -20.15 -7.66 -11.04
CA ILE A 415 -20.93 -7.52 -12.28
C ILE A 415 -19.99 -7.77 -13.46
N PRO A 416 -20.50 -8.22 -14.62
CA PRO A 416 -19.69 -8.32 -15.84
C PRO A 416 -19.00 -6.98 -16.17
N ARG A 417 -17.77 -7.05 -16.66
CA ARG A 417 -16.98 -5.89 -17.11
C ARG A 417 -16.59 -6.10 -18.57
N SER A 418 -16.28 -5.01 -19.24
CA SER A 418 -15.94 -4.97 -20.66
C SER A 418 -14.60 -4.26 -20.87
N GLU A 419 -14.16 -4.19 -22.12
CA GLU A 419 -13.06 -3.31 -22.54
C GLU A 419 -13.54 -1.87 -22.84
N ASN A 420 -14.80 -1.52 -22.57
CA ASN A 420 -15.19 -0.10 -22.45
C ASN A 420 -14.95 0.42 -21.02
N ASP A 421 -14.76 -0.48 -20.05
CA ASP A 421 -14.36 -0.17 -18.69
C ASP A 421 -12.82 -0.11 -18.58
N PHE A 422 -12.33 0.47 -17.48
CA PHE A 422 -10.91 0.48 -17.14
C PHE A 422 -10.74 0.52 -15.61
N ASP A 423 -10.99 -0.62 -14.97
CA ASP A 423 -10.96 -0.76 -13.51
C ASP A 423 -9.57 -0.58 -12.85
N PRO A 424 -8.41 -0.80 -13.53
CA PRO A 424 -7.09 -0.44 -12.99
C PRO A 424 -6.97 1.04 -12.62
N ALA A 425 -7.47 1.95 -13.47
CA ALA A 425 -7.45 3.39 -13.22
C ALA A 425 -8.31 3.82 -12.01
N ALA A 426 -9.16 2.93 -11.49
CA ALA A 426 -9.86 3.20 -10.24
C ALA A 426 -8.95 3.21 -9.00
N LYS A 427 -7.66 2.86 -9.13
CA LYS A 427 -6.64 2.91 -8.07
C LYS A 427 -5.62 4.02 -8.30
N TYR A 428 -5.43 4.88 -7.30
CA TYR A 428 -4.56 6.07 -7.37
C TYR A 428 -3.18 5.81 -7.96
N HIS A 429 -2.50 4.72 -7.58
CA HIS A 429 -1.11 4.47 -7.99
C HIS A 429 -0.96 4.23 -9.50
N VAL A 430 -1.99 3.66 -10.15
CA VAL A 430 -2.01 3.44 -11.60
C VAL A 430 -2.13 4.78 -12.33
N VAL A 431 -3.07 5.64 -11.91
CA VAL A 431 -3.29 6.97 -12.52
C VAL A 431 -2.21 7.99 -12.13
N ALA A 432 -1.56 7.77 -10.99
CA ALA A 432 -0.48 8.61 -10.51
C ALA A 432 0.89 8.25 -11.11
N ASP A 433 0.94 7.08 -11.77
CA ASP A 433 2.12 6.43 -12.32
C ASP A 433 3.22 6.23 -11.26
N MET A 434 2.83 5.54 -10.19
CA MET A 434 3.66 5.22 -9.02
C MET A 434 3.81 3.69 -8.90
N PRO A 435 5.02 3.12 -8.83
CA PRO A 435 5.21 1.67 -8.70
C PRO A 435 4.65 1.14 -7.37
N TYR A 436 4.10 -0.08 -7.38
CA TYR A 436 3.21 -0.54 -6.30
C TYR A 436 3.89 -1.37 -5.21
N ILE A 437 4.70 -2.36 -5.60
CA ILE A 437 5.62 -3.11 -4.70
C ILE A 437 6.64 -2.14 -4.06
N SER A 438 6.80 -0.98 -4.69
CA SER A 438 7.59 0.15 -4.24
C SER A 438 7.11 0.73 -2.91
N GLU A 439 5.85 0.53 -2.49
CA GLU A 439 5.35 0.92 -1.15
C GLU A 439 5.91 -0.01 -0.02
N ILE A 440 6.88 -0.91 -0.31
CA ILE A 440 7.34 -1.96 0.62
C ILE A 440 8.88 -2.18 0.72
N LEU A 441 9.77 -1.75 -0.21
CA LEU A 441 11.25 -2.07 -0.16
C LEU A 441 12.30 -0.93 -0.49
N SER A 442 13.20 -0.43 0.42
CA SER A 442 13.90 0.93 0.49
C SER A 442 14.75 1.24 1.76
N MET A 443 16.07 1.13 1.71
CA MET A 443 16.93 1.67 2.79
C MET A 443 18.30 2.17 2.28
N GLY A 444 18.49 3.45 1.96
CA GLY A 444 19.81 3.99 1.56
C GLY A 444 20.36 3.51 0.20
N SER A 445 20.30 4.33 -0.85
CA SER A 445 20.72 3.95 -2.22
C SER A 445 22.23 3.83 -2.48
N SER A 446 23.10 4.00 -1.49
CA SER A 446 24.58 3.95 -1.67
C SER A 446 25.18 2.57 -2.05
N ARG A 447 24.41 1.48 -1.83
CA ARG A 447 24.76 0.08 -2.13
C ARG A 447 23.57 -0.62 -2.79
N SER A 448 23.76 -1.83 -3.33
CA SER A 448 22.61 -2.62 -3.79
C SER A 448 21.76 -3.07 -2.60
N TRP A 449 20.45 -3.21 -2.80
CA TRP A 449 19.54 -3.65 -1.75
C TRP A 449 19.87 -5.08 -1.24
N SER A 450 20.39 -5.95 -2.11
CA SER A 450 20.84 -7.30 -1.77
C SER A 450 22.01 -7.31 -0.78
N GLU A 451 23.01 -6.43 -0.97
CA GLU A 451 24.10 -6.24 -0.02
C GLU A 451 23.58 -5.74 1.35
N ILE A 452 22.55 -4.89 1.35
CA ILE A 452 21.96 -4.35 2.58
C ILE A 452 21.18 -5.43 3.33
N ILE A 453 20.37 -6.26 2.64
CA ILE A 453 19.73 -7.44 3.23
C ILE A 453 20.78 -8.41 3.78
N HIS A 454 21.88 -8.63 3.06
CA HIS A 454 22.99 -9.47 3.55
C HIS A 454 23.57 -8.95 4.87
N VAL A 455 23.81 -7.64 4.98
CA VAL A 455 24.30 -7.01 6.23
C VAL A 455 23.27 -7.09 7.35
N MET A 456 22.01 -6.70 7.09
CA MET A 456 20.93 -6.71 8.10
C MET A 456 20.66 -8.10 8.66
N THR A 457 20.61 -9.11 7.79
CA THR A 457 20.34 -10.50 8.17
C THR A 457 21.58 -11.21 8.75
N LYS A 458 22.72 -10.49 8.87
CA LYS A 458 24.01 -11.01 9.35
C LYS A 458 24.51 -12.19 8.52
N GLY A 459 24.38 -12.07 7.19
CA GLY A 459 24.84 -13.03 6.20
C GLY A 459 23.93 -14.25 5.99
N ARG A 460 22.68 -14.22 6.45
CA ARG A 460 21.73 -15.35 6.31
C ARG A 460 21.08 -15.44 4.94
N THR A 461 20.84 -14.30 4.29
CA THR A 461 20.31 -14.19 2.92
C THR A 461 20.72 -12.85 2.32
N ASP A 462 20.93 -12.81 1.02
CA ASP A 462 21.08 -11.63 0.16
C ASP A 462 19.85 -11.40 -0.75
N LYS A 463 18.88 -12.33 -0.73
CA LYS A 463 17.60 -12.27 -1.45
C LYS A 463 16.41 -12.01 -0.51
N LEU A 464 15.28 -11.59 -1.08
CA LEU A 464 13.99 -11.54 -0.40
C LEU A 464 13.60 -12.93 0.11
N ASP A 465 13.05 -12.99 1.32
CA ASP A 465 12.72 -14.26 2.00
C ASP A 465 11.39 -14.15 2.73
N SER A 466 10.43 -15.00 2.37
CA SER A 466 9.10 -15.07 2.97
C SER A 466 9.06 -15.77 4.33
N ARG A 467 10.11 -16.52 4.71
CA ARG A 467 10.10 -17.37 5.92
C ARG A 467 9.77 -16.60 7.21
N PRO A 468 10.34 -15.40 7.49
CA PRO A 468 9.99 -14.65 8.70
C PRO A 468 8.51 -14.24 8.78
N LEU A 469 7.88 -13.95 7.64
CA LEU A 469 6.44 -13.65 7.57
C LEU A 469 5.60 -14.90 7.86
N LEU A 470 6.00 -16.05 7.30
CA LEU A 470 5.33 -17.33 7.55
C LEU A 470 5.50 -17.81 9.00
N GLU A 471 6.66 -17.56 9.61
CA GLU A 471 6.92 -17.80 11.03
C GLU A 471 6.05 -16.91 11.93
N TYR A 472 5.96 -15.60 11.63
CA TYR A 472 5.10 -14.66 12.36
C TYR A 472 3.62 -15.09 12.35
N PHE A 473 3.11 -15.51 11.19
CA PHE A 473 1.72 -15.96 11.05
C PHE A 473 1.52 -17.46 11.34
N GLN A 474 2.54 -18.21 11.76
CA GLN A 474 2.43 -19.66 12.01
C GLN A 474 1.28 -20.05 12.97
N PRO A 475 1.05 -19.36 14.12
CA PRO A 475 -0.06 -19.71 15.01
C PRO A 475 -1.43 -19.55 14.35
N LEU A 476 -1.59 -18.50 13.54
CA LEU A 476 -2.81 -18.26 12.76
C LEU A 476 -2.96 -19.29 11.64
N ALA A 477 -1.88 -19.65 10.95
CA ALA A 477 -1.89 -20.66 9.88
C ALA A 477 -2.38 -22.02 10.40
N MET A 478 -1.90 -22.43 11.58
CA MET A 478 -2.35 -23.65 12.27
C MET A 478 -3.83 -23.54 12.67
N TRP A 479 -4.23 -22.42 13.26
CA TRP A 479 -5.63 -22.18 13.67
C TRP A 479 -6.59 -22.20 12.46
N LEU A 480 -6.28 -21.47 11.38
CA LEU A 480 -7.06 -21.46 10.13
C LEU A 480 -7.16 -22.85 9.52
N SER A 481 -6.08 -23.64 9.54
CA SER A 481 -6.10 -25.02 9.03
C SER A 481 -7.06 -25.92 9.82
N VAL A 482 -7.18 -25.73 11.14
CA VAL A 482 -8.19 -26.42 11.96
C VAL A 482 -9.60 -25.90 11.64
N GLN A 483 -9.77 -24.59 11.49
CA GLN A 483 -11.07 -23.98 11.15
C GLN A 483 -11.60 -24.39 9.78
N ASN A 484 -10.71 -24.63 8.82
CA ASN A 484 -11.05 -24.96 7.43
C ASN A 484 -10.98 -26.47 7.13
N ARG A 485 -10.74 -27.32 8.13
CA ARG A 485 -10.55 -28.79 7.94
C ARG A 485 -11.74 -29.49 7.26
N ASP A 486 -12.94 -28.96 7.47
CA ASP A 486 -14.21 -29.51 6.98
C ASP A 486 -14.67 -28.83 5.66
N GLU A 487 -13.87 -27.91 5.12
CA GLU A 487 -14.13 -27.23 3.85
C GLU A 487 -13.81 -28.14 2.66
N LYS A 488 -14.69 -28.12 1.64
CA LYS A 488 -14.49 -28.91 0.41
C LYS A 488 -13.30 -28.44 -0.43
N ILE A 489 -12.92 -27.16 -0.30
CA ILE A 489 -11.83 -26.55 -1.05
C ILE A 489 -11.17 -25.44 -0.22
N VAL A 490 -9.84 -25.48 -0.16
CA VAL A 490 -9.01 -24.38 0.36
C VAL A 490 -8.52 -23.55 -0.82
N GLY A 491 -8.84 -22.26 -0.82
CA GLY A 491 -8.81 -21.43 -2.02
C GLY A 491 -10.12 -21.55 -2.79
N TRP A 492 -10.09 -21.35 -4.10
CA TRP A 492 -11.27 -21.25 -4.97
C TRP A 492 -11.13 -22.10 -6.24
N ALA A 493 -12.28 -22.56 -6.73
CA ALA A 493 -12.45 -23.13 -8.06
C ALA A 493 -13.02 -22.05 -9.00
N THR A 494 -12.61 -22.08 -10.25
CA THR A 494 -13.09 -21.19 -11.32
C THR A 494 -14.05 -21.94 -12.22
N ASN A 495 -15.10 -21.26 -12.69
CA ASN A 495 -16.02 -21.82 -13.67
C ASN A 495 -16.10 -20.95 -14.95
N ASN A 496 -16.85 -21.42 -15.94
CA ASN A 496 -17.02 -20.71 -17.21
C ASN A 496 -17.76 -19.37 -17.07
N GLU A 497 -18.57 -19.18 -16.02
CA GLU A 497 -19.33 -17.94 -15.77
C GLU A 497 -18.42 -16.85 -15.17
N ASP A 498 -17.57 -17.22 -14.19
CA ASP A 498 -16.50 -16.38 -13.64
C ASP A 498 -15.59 -15.84 -14.76
N SER A 499 -15.41 -16.64 -15.82
CA SER A 499 -14.56 -16.35 -16.97
C SER A 499 -15.32 -15.68 -18.14
N ALA A 500 -16.67 -15.77 -18.17
CA ALA A 500 -17.47 -15.24 -19.27
C ALA A 500 -17.60 -13.71 -19.19
N GLY A 501 -17.70 -13.16 -17.97
CA GLY A 501 -17.70 -11.72 -17.73
C GLY A 501 -16.33 -11.03 -17.91
N LEU A 502 -15.31 -11.77 -18.38
CA LEU A 502 -13.94 -11.31 -18.61
C LEU A 502 -13.50 -11.45 -20.08
N LYS A 503 -14.38 -11.91 -20.98
CA LYS A 503 -14.03 -12.10 -22.40
C LYS A 503 -14.03 -10.77 -23.15
N VAL A 504 -12.98 -10.57 -23.94
CA VAL A 504 -12.95 -9.55 -24.99
C VAL A 504 -14.09 -9.84 -25.97
N GLU A 505 -15.08 -8.95 -26.06
CA GLU A 505 -16.05 -8.99 -27.14
C GLU A 505 -15.31 -8.70 -28.45
N ALA A 506 -15.17 -9.71 -29.31
CA ALA A 506 -14.60 -9.53 -30.63
C ALA A 506 -15.45 -8.50 -31.39
N PRO A 507 -14.85 -7.47 -32.03
CA PRO A 507 -15.61 -6.43 -32.70
C PRO A 507 -16.51 -7.06 -33.75
N HIS A 508 -17.81 -6.81 -33.64
CA HIS A 508 -18.80 -7.31 -34.61
C HIS A 508 -18.41 -6.84 -36.01
N SER A 509 -17.96 -7.78 -36.84
CA SER A 509 -17.80 -7.56 -38.27
C SER A 509 -19.20 -7.30 -38.85
N HIS A 510 -19.51 -6.04 -39.11
CA HIS A 510 -20.69 -5.66 -39.89
C HIS A 510 -20.54 -6.19 -41.31
N GLN A 511 -21.02 -7.41 -41.54
CA GLN A 511 -21.37 -7.90 -42.86
C GLN A 511 -22.74 -7.36 -43.25
N THR A 512 -22.74 -6.29 -44.06
CA THR A 512 -23.56 -6.12 -45.27
C THR A 512 -23.13 -4.85 -45.98
#